data_AF-A0A2P5NME0-F1
#
_entry.id   AF-A0A2P5NME0-F1
#
_cell.length_a   1.000
_cell.length_b   1.000
_cell.length_c   1.000
_cell.angle_alpha   90.00
_cell.angle_beta   90.00
_cell.angle_gamma   90.00
#
_symmetry.space_group_name_H-M   'P 1'
#
loop_
_entity.id
_entity.type
_entity.pdbx_description
1 polymer ?
#
loop_
_entity_poly.entity_id
_entity_poly.type
_entity_poly.pdbx_seq_one_letter_code
_entity_poly.pdbx_strand_id
1 'polypeptide(L)' 'MIRTALTTIAGLLAGYLVGAAIGAAFVTLFSQNAHDKNLEVVMTGAFVTGPLGAVIGLFGALLWRWR' A
#
# COMPACT_ATOMS: atom_id res chain seq x y z
N MET A 1 10.35 6.61 -22.58
CA MET A 1 10.88 5.76 -21.49
C MET A 1 10.78 6.41 -20.11
N ILE A 2 11.40 7.59 -19.88
CA ILE A 2 11.38 8.29 -18.57
C ILE A 2 9.97 8.57 -18.03
N ARG A 3 9.05 9.10 -18.86
CA ARG A 3 7.67 9.39 -18.43
C ARG A 3 6.94 8.14 -17.91
N THR A 4 7.12 7.01 -18.57
CA THR A 4 6.53 5.73 -18.16
C THR A 4 7.05 5.32 -16.79
N ALA A 5 8.37 5.35 -16.61
CA ALA A 5 9.01 4.99 -15.34
C ALA A 5 8.51 5.87 -14.19
N LEU A 6 8.40 7.19 -14.40
CA LEU A 6 7.89 8.12 -13.39
C LEU A 6 6.44 7.79 -13.00
N THR A 7 5.55 7.56 -13.98
CA THR A 7 4.15 7.22 -13.68
C THR A 7 4.01 5.89 -12.93
N THR A 8 4.80 4.87 -13.28
CA THR A 8 4.75 3.57 -12.61
C THR A 8 5.34 3.62 -11.21
N ILE A 9 6.43 4.38 -11.00
CA ILE A 9 7.01 4.60 -9.68
C ILE A 9 6.05 5.37 -8.79
N ALA A 10 5.41 6.42 -9.32
CA ALA A 10 4.39 7.16 -8.60
C ALA A 10 3.21 6.26 -8.21
N GLY A 11 2.75 5.40 -9.12
CA GLY A 11 1.72 4.40 -8.85
C GLY A 11 2.11 3.41 -7.75
N LEU A 12 3.33 2.87 -7.79
CA LEU A 12 3.88 2.00 -6.75
C LEU A 12 3.89 2.67 -5.37
N LEU A 13 4.42 3.89 -5.30
CA LEU A 13 4.54 4.64 -4.04
C LEU A 13 3.17 5.04 -3.50
N ALA A 14 2.28 5.58 -4.34
CA ALA A 14 0.93 5.93 -3.93
C ALA A 14 0.15 4.69 -3.48
N GLY A 15 0.23 3.60 -4.25
CA GLY A 15 -0.38 2.33 -3.90
C GLY A 15 0.13 1.79 -2.57
N TYR A 16 1.44 1.84 -2.34
CA TYR A 16 2.03 1.41 -1.07
C TYR A 16 1.50 2.21 0.12
N LEU A 17 1.49 3.53 0.01
CA LEU A 17 1.04 4.42 1.09
C LEU A 17 -0.44 4.21 1.40
N VAL A 18 -1.27 4.08 0.36
CA VAL A 18 -2.71 3.81 0.52
C VAL A 18 -2.94 2.42 1.12
N GLY A 19 -2.24 1.40 0.62
CA GLY A 19 -2.33 0.03 1.17
C GLY A 19 -1.92 -0.03 2.63
N ALA A 20 -0.79 0.59 2.99
CA ALA A 20 -0.31 0.64 4.37
C ALA A 20 -1.30 1.37 5.30
N ALA A 21 -1.88 2.50 4.84
CA ALA A 21 -2.90 3.23 5.59
C ALA A 21 -4.17 2.42 5.79
N ILE A 22 -4.62 1.68 4.77
CA ILE A 22 -5.77 0.78 4.86
C ILE A 22 -5.49 -0.36 5.87
N GLY A 23 -4.32 -0.99 5.82
CA GLY A 23 -3.95 -2.03 6.78
C GLY A 23 -3.85 -1.49 8.21
N ALA A 24 -3.27 -0.32 8.38
CA ALA A 24 -3.23 0.36 9.68
C ALA A 24 -4.63 0.64 10.21
N ALA A 25 -5.56 1.10 9.36
CA ALA A 25 -6.95 1.31 9.74
C ALA A 25 -7.64 0.00 10.13
N PHE A 26 -7.45 -1.07 9.35
CA PHE A 26 -8.03 -2.39 9.66
C PHE A 26 -7.55 -2.92 11.01
N VAL A 27 -6.24 -2.92 11.27
CA VAL A 27 -5.71 -3.38 12.56
C VAL A 27 -6.24 -2.50 13.69
N THR A 28 -6.23 -1.18 13.52
CA THR A 28 -6.74 -0.24 14.54
C THR A 28 -8.19 -0.51 14.90
N LEU A 29 -9.05 -0.76 13.90
CA LEU A 29 -10.49 -0.92 14.10
C LEU A 29 -10.91 -2.33 14.55
N PHE A 30 -10.23 -3.37 14.06
CA PHE A 30 -10.72 -4.75 14.21
C PHE A 30 -9.81 -5.66 15.04
N SER A 31 -8.53 -5.32 15.25
CA SER A 31 -7.63 -6.18 16.04
C SER A 31 -7.95 -6.09 17.53
N GLN A 32 -8.04 -7.25 18.18
CA GLN A 32 -8.21 -7.42 19.63
C GLN A 32 -6.89 -7.59 20.39
N ASN A 33 -5.74 -7.44 19.72
CA ASN A 33 -4.45 -7.52 20.36
C ASN A 33 -4.32 -6.44 21.45
N ALA A 34 -4.24 -6.86 22.72
CA ALA A 34 -4.17 -5.98 23.88
C ALA A 34 -2.72 -5.67 24.32
N HIS A 35 -1.73 -6.38 23.78
CA HIS A 35 -0.34 -6.25 24.21
C HIS A 35 0.43 -5.29 23.30
N ASP A 36 0.45 -5.55 21.98
CA ASP A 36 1.37 -4.87 21.04
C ASP A 36 0.68 -4.40 19.75
N LYS A 37 -0.51 -3.83 19.87
CA LYS A 37 -1.32 -3.37 18.72
C LYS A 37 -0.58 -2.37 17.82
N ASN A 38 0.23 -1.48 18.41
CA ASN A 38 1.01 -0.51 17.64
C ASN A 38 2.05 -1.19 16.74
N LEU A 39 2.70 -2.25 17.23
CA LEU A 39 3.66 -3.01 16.42
C LEU A 39 2.95 -3.77 15.31
N GLU A 40 1.79 -4.39 15.60
CA GLU A 40 0.96 -5.07 14.61
C GLU A 40 0.52 -4.12 13.48
N VAL A 41 0.11 -2.88 13.82
CA VAL A 41 -0.24 -1.84 12.83
C VAL A 41 0.93 -1.58 11.89
N VAL A 42 2.13 -1.35 12.44
CA VAL A 42 3.33 -1.03 11.64
C VAL A 42 3.73 -2.23 10.78
N MET A 43 3.76 -3.44 11.34
CA MET A 43 4.17 -4.63 10.60
C MET A 43 3.17 -4.99 9.47
N THR A 44 1.87 -4.91 9.76
CA THR A 44 0.82 -5.20 8.77
C THR A 44 0.79 -4.16 7.66
N GLY A 45 0.94 -2.87 8.02
CA GLY A 45 1.05 -1.78 7.07
C GLY A 45 2.28 -1.94 6.17
N ALA A 46 3.46 -2.10 6.78
CA ALA A 46 4.73 -2.05 6.06
C ALA A 46 5.01 -3.28 5.19
N PHE A 47 4.63 -4.48 5.66
CA PHE A 47 5.06 -5.75 5.05
C PHE A 47 3.96 -6.54 4.37
N VAL A 48 2.68 -6.19 4.56
CA VAL A 48 1.57 -6.92 3.95
C VAL A 48 0.72 -6.01 3.06
N THR A 49 -0.02 -5.10 3.68
CA THR A 49 -1.00 -4.28 2.98
C THR A 49 -0.37 -3.19 2.12
N GLY A 50 0.75 -2.60 2.56
CA GLY A 50 1.57 -1.70 1.75
C GLY A 50 2.07 -2.36 0.46
N PRO A 51 2.84 -3.47 0.53
CA PRO A 51 3.28 -4.17 -0.67
C PRO A 51 2.14 -4.59 -1.60
N LEU A 52 1.01 -5.08 -1.07
CA LEU A 52 -0.18 -5.39 -1.88
C LEU A 52 -0.74 -4.14 -2.57
N GLY A 53 -0.86 -3.03 -1.84
CA GLY A 53 -1.28 -1.75 -2.40
C GLY A 53 -0.32 -1.25 -3.49
N ALA A 54 0.99 -1.45 -3.32
CA ALA A 54 1.99 -1.09 -4.33
C ALA A 54 1.77 -1.85 -5.64
N VAL A 55 1.53 -3.16 -5.56
CA VAL A 55 1.23 -4.01 -6.73
C VAL A 55 -0.05 -3.52 -7.43
N ILE A 56 -1.11 -3.22 -6.67
CA ILE A 56 -2.34 -2.66 -7.22
C ILE A 56 -2.08 -1.31 -7.90
N GLY A 57 -1.32 -0.42 -7.26
CA GLY A 57 -0.95 0.89 -7.79
C GLY A 57 -0.11 0.81 -9.07
N LEU A 58 0.80 -0.18 -9.16
CA LEU A 58 1.55 -0.47 -10.37
C LEU A 58 0.61 -0.85 -11.52
N PHE A 59 -0.28 -1.83 -11.30
CA PHE A 59 -1.24 -2.24 -12.32
C PHE A 59 -2.19 -1.10 -12.72
N GLY A 60 -2.64 -0.30 -11.76
CA GLY A 60 -3.45 0.89 -12.02
C GLY A 60 -2.73 1.91 -12.90
N ALA A 61 -1.46 2.20 -12.62
CA ALA A 61 -0.65 3.12 -13.42
C ALA A 61 -0.37 2.57 -14.84
N LEU A 62 -0.15 1.25 -14.97
CA LEU A 62 -0.02 0.61 -16.26
C LEU A 62 -1.32 0.70 -17.05
N LEU A 63 -2.45 0.31 -16.48
CA LEU A 63 -3.77 0.38 -17.11
C LEU A 63 -4.11 1.81 -17.55
N TRP A 64 -3.79 2.81 -16.73
CA TRP A 64 -4.00 4.22 -17.08
C TRP A 64 -3.19 4.64 -18.32
N ARG A 65 -1.96 4.15 -18.46
CA ARG A 65 -1.13 4.42 -19.65
C ARG A 65 -1.57 3.70 -20.92
N TRP A 66 -2.33 2.61 -20.79
CA TRP A 66 -2.84 1.85 -21.93
C TRP A 66 -4.09 2.49 -22.55
N ARG A 67 -4.68 3.48 -21.88
CA ARG A 67 -5.75 4.34 -22.42
C ARG A 67 -5.15 5.50 -23.21
#